data_AF-A0A0E3PQY6-F1
#
_entry.id   AF-A0A0E3PQY6-F1
#
_cell.length_a   1.000
_cell.length_b   1.000
_cell.length_c   1.000
_cell.angle_alpha   90.00
_cell.angle_beta   90.00
_cell.angle_gamma   90.00
#
_symmetry.space_group_name_H-M   'P 1'
#
loop_
_entity.id
_entity.type
_entity.pdbx_description
1 polymer ?
#
loop_
_entity_poly.entity_id
_entity_poly.type
_entity_poly.pdbx_seq_one_letter_code
_entity_poly.pdbx_strand_id
1 'polypeptide(L)' 'MRKVTEHRAEIKKCPYCNCKNKADFPKSITKPVQYGITVLTIAIYLRNYQLIPYNRIKNLYEDVFGFKISSDT' A
#
# COMPACT_ATOMS: atom_id res chain seq x y z
N MET A 1 -6.60 14.01 -9.88
CA MET A 1 -6.06 13.94 -8.50
C MET A 1 -5.89 12.48 -8.12
N ARG A 2 -4.73 12.08 -7.58
CA ARG A 2 -4.58 10.76 -6.94
C ARG A 2 -5.11 10.85 -5.51
N LYS A 3 -5.92 9.89 -5.09
CA LYS A 3 -6.49 9.85 -3.74
C LYS A 3 -5.64 8.93 -2.87
N VAL A 4 -5.04 9.49 -1.83
CA VAL A 4 -4.40 8.73 -0.76
C VAL A 4 -5.39 8.68 0.39
N THR A 5 -5.65 7.47 0.91
CA THR A 5 -6.54 7.28 2.07
C THR A 5 -5.72 6.71 3.22
N GLU A 6 -5.63 7.45 4.32
CA GLU A 6 -5.07 6.94 5.55
C GLU A 6 -6.15 6.18 6.32
N HIS A 7 -5.87 4.92 6.68
CA HIS A 7 -6.77 4.11 7.49
C HIS A 7 -6.26 4.05 8.93
N ARG A 8 -7.10 4.46 9.88
CA ARG A 8 -6.81 4.42 11.32
C ARG A 8 -7.77 3.48 12.03
N ALA A 9 -7.24 2.71 12.97
CA ALA A 9 -8.03 1.84 13.85
C ALA A 9 -8.08 2.47 15.25
N GLU A 10 -9.29 2.66 15.79
CA GLU A 10 -9.46 3.13 17.15
C GLU A 10 -9.15 2.01 18.15
N ILE A 11 -8.51 2.35 19.27
CA ILE A 11 -8.21 1.43 20.36
C ILE A 11 -8.93 1.93 21.62
N LYS A 12 -9.79 1.08 22.19
CA LYS A 12 -10.53 1.36 23.43
C LYS A 12 -10.19 0.33 24.49
N LYS A 13 -10.12 0.76 25.74
CA LYS A 13 -9.93 -0.12 26.89
C LYS A 13 -11.29 -0.42 27.51
N CYS A 14 -11.62 -1.70 27.66
CA CYS A 14 -12.85 -2.08 28.36
C CYS A 14 -12.72 -1.71 29.85
N PRO A 15 -13.65 -0.95 30.45
CA PRO A 15 -13.56 -0.57 31.86
C PRO A 15 -13.76 -1.76 32.82
N TYR A 16 -14.39 -2.86 32.37
CA TYR A 16 -14.72 -4.01 33.20
C TYR A 16 -13.64 -5.09 33.21
N CYS A 17 -13.11 -5.46 32.03
CA CYS A 17 -12.10 -6.51 31.91
C CYS A 17 -10.68 -5.99 31.62
N ASN A 18 -10.52 -4.67 31.47
CA ASN A 18 -9.25 -4.00 31.19
C ASN A 18 -8.59 -4.38 29.84
N CYS A 19 -9.25 -5.19 29.01
CA CYS A 19 -8.77 -5.60 27.69
C CYS A 19 -8.73 -4.41 26.71
N LYS A 20 -7.72 -4.40 25.85
CA LYS A 20 -7.61 -3.47 24.72
C LYS A 20 -8.37 -4.03 23.52
N ASN A 21 -9.43 -3.36 23.11
CA ASN A 21 -10.15 -3.64 21.88
C ASN A 21 -9.67 -2.70 20.78
N LYS A 22 -9.24 -3.26 19.65
CA LYS A 22 -8.85 -2.50 18.46
C LYS A 22 -9.85 -2.78 17.35
N ALA A 23 -10.31 -1.74 16.67
CA ALA A 23 -11.17 -1.91 15.49
C ALA A 23 -10.42 -2.62 14.35
N ASP A 24 -11.09 -3.55 13.68
CA ASP A 24 -10.53 -4.22 12.51
C ASP A 24 -10.51 -3.30 11.29
N PHE A 25 -9.48 -3.47 10.45
CA PHE A 25 -9.49 -2.84 9.13
C PHE A 25 -10.40 -3.62 8.17
N PRO A 26 -10.98 -2.96 7.15
CA PRO A 26 -11.65 -3.65 6.04
C PRO A 26 -10.76 -4.75 5.45
N LYS A 27 -11.36 -5.88 5.06
CA LYS A 27 -10.64 -7.06 4.52
C LYS A 27 -9.71 -6.75 3.33
N SER A 28 -9.99 -5.68 2.59
CA SER A 28 -9.20 -5.22 1.45
C SER A 28 -7.87 -4.57 1.83
N ILE A 29 -7.65 -4.26 3.12
CA ILE A 29 -6.45 -3.61 3.64
C ILE A 29 -5.66 -4.64 4.41
N THR A 30 -4.67 -5.23 3.74
CA THR A 30 -3.88 -6.31 4.30
C THR A 30 -2.48 -5.87 4.72
N LYS A 31 -2.08 -4.65 4.32
CA LYS A 31 -0.73 -4.12 4.54
C LYS A 31 -0.75 -2.70 5.12
N PRO A 32 0.30 -2.31 5.88
CA PRO A 32 0.43 -0.96 6.41
C PRO A 32 0.43 0.13 5.32
N VAL A 33 1.03 -0.19 4.16
CA VAL A 33 0.99 0.63 2.94
C VAL A 33 0.57 -0.29 1.80
N GLN A 34 -0.49 0.08 1.09
CA GLN A 34 -1.01 -0.71 -0.02
C GLN A 34 -1.19 0.18 -1.25
N TYR A 35 -0.55 -0.22 -2.34
CA TYR A 35 -0.75 0.41 -3.63
C TYR A 35 -2.07 -0.07 -4.25
N GLY A 36 -2.77 0.85 -4.93
CA GLY A 36 -3.98 0.50 -5.68
C GLY A 36 -3.69 -0.41 -6.86
N ILE A 37 -4.72 -1.12 -7.34
CA ILE A 37 -4.60 -2.11 -8.41
C ILE A 37 -3.87 -1.58 -9.65
N THR A 38 -4.16 -0.34 -10.07
CA THR A 38 -3.53 0.28 -11.25
C THR A 38 -2.01 0.41 -11.12
N VAL A 39 -1.53 0.78 -9.92
CA VAL A 39 -0.09 0.91 -9.66
C VAL A 39 0.57 -0.45 -9.72
N LEU A 40 -0.07 -1.50 -9.19
CA LEU A 40 0.47 -2.86 -9.27
C LEU A 40 0.46 -3.40 -10.71
N THR A 41 -0.62 -3.20 -11.44
CA THR A 41 -0.77 -3.68 -12.83
C THR A 41 0.29 -3.08 -13.75
N ILE A 42 0.56 -1.78 -13.65
CA ILE A 42 1.58 -1.13 -14.47
C ILE A 42 2.98 -1.69 -14.13
N ALA A 43 3.31 -1.85 -12.84
CA ALA A 43 4.61 -2.38 -12.44
C ALA A 43 4.81 -3.83 -12.93
N ILE A 44 3.78 -4.67 -12.81
CA ILE A 44 3.79 -6.05 -13.31
C ILE A 44 3.94 -6.08 -14.83
N TYR A 45 3.20 -5.22 -15.54
CA TYR A 45 3.28 -5.13 -16.99
C TYR A 45 4.70 -4.75 -17.45
N LEU A 46 5.27 -3.69 -16.88
CA LEU A 46 6.62 -3.23 -17.20
C LEU A 46 7.68 -4.28 -16.87
N ARG A 47 7.51 -5.02 -15.77
CA ARG A 47 8.46 -6.06 -15.37
C ARG A 47 8.36 -7.29 -16.27
N ASN A 48 7.16 -7.80 -16.50
CA ASN A 48 6.96 -9.12 -17.10
C ASN A 48 6.90 -9.07 -18.63
N TYR A 49 6.26 -8.02 -19.19
CA TYR A 49 6.12 -7.89 -20.64
C TYR A 49 7.24 -7.07 -21.25
N GLN A 50 7.63 -5.97 -20.60
CA GLN A 50 8.68 -5.08 -21.11
C GLN A 50 10.07 -5.43 -20.55
N LEU A 51 10.17 -6.43 -19.66
CA LEU A 51 11.41 -6.92 -19.04
C LEU A 51 12.25 -5.80 -18.40
N ILE A 52 11.59 -4.74 -17.92
CA ILE A 52 12.28 -3.60 -17.32
C ILE A 52 12.78 -3.99 -15.93
N PRO A 53 14.08 -3.77 -15.62
CA PRO A 53 14.61 -4.03 -14.30
C PRO A 53 13.88 -3.25 -13.21
N TYR A 54 13.72 -3.87 -12.04
CA TYR A 54 12.96 -3.27 -10.93
C TYR A 54 13.44 -1.86 -10.55
N ASN A 55 14.76 -1.63 -10.49
CA ASN A 55 15.33 -0.31 -10.20
C ASN A 55 14.91 0.75 -11.22
N ARG A 56 14.78 0.37 -12.50
CA ARG A 56 14.35 1.29 -13.56
C ARG A 56 12.86 1.56 -13.48
N ILE A 57 12.05 0.55 -13.12
CA ILE A 57 10.63 0.75 -12.81
C ILE A 57 10.48 1.71 -11.64
N LYS A 58 11.24 1.55 -10.55
CA LYS A 58 11.21 2.46 -9.39
C LYS A 58 11.48 3.91 -9.78
N ASN A 59 12.50 4.15 -10.61
CA ASN A 59 12.80 5.49 -11.12
C ASN A 59 11.67 6.02 -12.01
N LEU A 60 11.11 5.19 -12.90
CA LEU A 60 9.96 5.58 -13.73
C LEU A 60 8.74 5.99 -12.88
N TYR A 61 8.48 5.30 -11.77
CA TYR A 61 7.42 5.69 -10.85
C TYR A 61 7.66 7.05 -10.20
N GLU A 62 8.91 7.35 -9.85
CA GLU A 62 9.27 8.67 -9.35
C GLU A 62 9.14 9.75 -10.43
N ASP A 63 9.63 9.49 -11.64
CA ASP A 63 9.62 10.45 -12.75
C ASP A 63 8.20 10.75 -13.26
N VAL A 64 7.35 9.72 -13.38
CA VAL A 64 5.99 9.84 -13.97
C VAL A 64 4.92 10.01 -12.90
N PHE A 65 5.11 9.41 -11.73
CA PHE A 65 4.12 9.40 -10.66
C PHE A 65 4.57 10.18 -9.41
N GLY A 66 5.80 10.66 -9.31
CA GLY A 66 6.24 11.47 -8.18
C GLY A 66 6.32 10.70 -6.85
N PHE A 67 6.32 9.37 -6.89
CA PHE A 67 6.53 8.54 -5.70
C PHE A 67 7.40 7.33 -6.03
N LYS A 68 8.21 6.90 -5.06
CA LYS A 68 8.99 5.67 -5.16
C LYS A 68 8.12 4.48 -4.71
N ILE A 69 8.13 3.42 -5.52
CA ILE A 69 7.62 2.12 -5.08
C ILE A 69 8.70 1.37 -4.29
N SER A 70 8.31 0.66 -3.25
CA SER A 70 9.15 -0.31 -2.56
C SER A 70 8.83 -1.73 -3.03
N SER A 71 9.85 -2.58 -3.11
CA SER A 71 9.65 -4.01 -3.29
C SER A 71 9.11 -4.51 -1.97
N ASP A 72 8.02 -5.26 -2.05
CA ASP A 72 7.47 -5.96 -0.90
C ASP A 72 8.56 -6.86 -0.31
N THR A 73 8.84 -6.70 0.99
CA THR A 73 9.58 -7.69 1.78
C THR A 73 8.57 -8.49 2.59
#